data_AF-A0A2W4J4Q0-F1
#
_entry.id   AF-A0A2W4J4Q0-F1
#
_cell.length_a   1.000
_cell.length_b   1.000
_cell.length_c   1.000
_cell.angle_alpha   90.00
_cell.angle_beta   90.00
_cell.angle_gamma   90.00
#
_symmetry.space_group_name_H-M   'P 1'
#
loop_
_entity.id
_entity.type
_entity.pdbx_description
1 polymer ?
#
loop_
_entity_poly.entity_id
_entity_poly.type
_entity_poly.pdbx_seq_one_letter_code
_entity_poly.pdbx_strand_id
1 'polypeptide(L)'
;FEECRALRVAGQREYAHREDNAFANFERVAERLGLTREAVLLVYLEKHLDGIHSYVQGHRSQRESVKGRINDAIVYLTLLRGMIDEREVGS
;
A
#
# COMPACT_ATOMS: atom_id res chain seq x y z
N PHE A 1 3.55 -15.25 -10.43
CA PHE A 1 2.79 -14.25 -11.20
C PHE A 1 1.29 -14.36 -10.94
N GLU A 2 0.70 -15.57 -10.91
CA GLU A 2 -0.70 -15.76 -10.46
C GLU A 2 -0.95 -15.25 -9.03
N GLU A 3 0.02 -15.44 -8.14
CA GLU A 3 -0.02 -14.97 -6.76
C GLU A 3 -0.15 -13.44 -6.65
N CYS A 4 0.50 -12.67 -7.54
CA CYS A 4 0.38 -11.21 -7.56
C CYS A 4 -1.01 -10.75 -8.05
N ARG A 5 -1.64 -11.54 -8.95
CA ARG A 5 -3.00 -11.30 -9.43
C ARG A 5 -4.03 -11.63 -8.34
N ALA A 6 -3.77 -12.67 -7.56
CA ALA A 6 -4.53 -13.02 -6.37
C ALA A 6 -4.40 -11.96 -5.27
N LEU A 7 -3.19 -11.41 -5.04
CA LEU A 7 -2.95 -10.31 -4.10
C LEU A 7 -3.70 -9.03 -4.49
N ARG A 8 -3.79 -8.71 -5.79
CA ARG A 8 -4.61 -7.59 -6.28
C ARG A 8 -6.08 -7.77 -5.90
N VAL A 9 -6.64 -8.96 -6.14
CA VAL A 9 -8.04 -9.27 -5.82
C VAL A 9 -8.28 -9.37 -4.31
N ALA A 10 -7.32 -9.92 -3.56
CA ALA A 10 -7.39 -10.08 -2.11
C ALA A 10 -7.24 -8.74 -1.39
N GLY A 11 -6.31 -7.88 -1.80
CA GLY A 11 -6.18 -6.52 -1.26
C GLY A 11 -7.43 -5.68 -1.56
N GLN A 12 -7.94 -5.74 -2.78
CA GLN A 12 -9.22 -5.09 -3.11
C GLN A 12 -10.37 -5.64 -2.24
N ARG A 13 -10.46 -6.96 -2.02
CA ARG A 13 -11.49 -7.55 -1.17
C ARG A 13 -11.32 -7.26 0.32
N GLU A 14 -10.10 -7.32 0.85
CA GLU A 14 -9.85 -7.15 2.28
C GLU A 14 -10.09 -5.71 2.73
N TYR A 15 -9.75 -4.73 1.88
CA TYR A 15 -10.08 -3.34 2.11
C TYR A 15 -11.55 -3.03 1.79
N ALA A 16 -12.11 -3.52 0.67
CA ALA A 16 -13.52 -3.28 0.33
C ALA A 16 -14.53 -4.00 1.22
N HIS A 17 -14.15 -5.09 1.90
CA HIS A 17 -15.04 -5.77 2.86
C HIS A 17 -14.96 -5.19 4.28
N ARG A 18 -13.92 -4.43 4.62
CA ARG A 18 -13.77 -3.82 5.96
C ARG A 18 -14.21 -2.36 6.02
N GLU A 19 -14.10 -1.62 4.92
CA GLU A 19 -14.57 -0.23 4.81
C GLU A 19 -15.17 -0.02 3.40
N ASP A 20 -16.32 0.67 3.30
CA ASP A 20 -16.93 1.04 2.00
C ASP A 20 -15.98 1.89 1.13
N ASN A 21 -14.95 2.48 1.75
CA ASN A 21 -13.89 3.26 1.13
C ASN A 21 -12.52 2.68 1.49
N ALA A 22 -11.87 2.02 0.53
CA ALA A 22 -10.53 1.43 0.68
C ALA A 22 -9.41 2.47 0.94
N PHE A 23 -9.70 3.76 0.84
CA PHE A 23 -8.75 4.86 1.01
C PHE A 23 -8.90 5.63 2.35
N ALA A 24 -9.91 5.32 3.15
CA ALA A 24 -10.32 6.16 4.29
C ALA A 24 -9.22 6.34 5.36
N ASN A 25 -8.37 5.33 5.56
CA ASN A 25 -7.22 5.44 6.44
C ASN A 25 -6.20 6.49 5.97
N PHE A 26 -5.92 6.55 4.66
CA PHE A 26 -4.98 7.51 4.07
C PHE A 26 -5.58 8.91 4.05
N GLU A 27 -6.88 9.04 3.73
CA GLU A 27 -7.60 10.32 3.71
C GLU A 27 -7.66 10.98 5.08
N ARG A 28 -7.98 10.21 6.13
CA ARG A 28 -8.00 10.72 7.51
C ARG A 28 -6.65 11.24 7.98
N VAL A 29 -5.56 10.60 7.58
CA VAL A 29 -4.20 11.03 7.94
C VAL A 29 -3.78 12.22 7.09
N ALA A 30 -4.14 12.22 5.81
CA ALA A 30 -3.92 13.32 4.88
C ALA A 30 -4.55 14.62 5.38
N GLU A 31 -5.82 14.57 5.82
CA GLU A 31 -6.53 15.71 6.41
C GLU A 31 -5.80 16.26 7.65
N ARG A 32 -5.41 15.38 8.57
CA ARG A 32 -4.70 15.77 9.80
C ARG A 32 -3.35 16.44 9.55
N LEU A 33 -2.67 16.08 8.46
CA LEU A 33 -1.31 16.51 8.17
C LEU A 33 -1.24 17.56 7.04
N GLY A 34 -2.36 17.90 6.41
CA GLY A 34 -2.39 18.79 5.25
C GLY A 34 -1.67 18.21 4.03
N LEU A 35 -1.75 16.89 3.83
CA LEU A 35 -1.13 16.17 2.72
C LEU A 35 -2.20 15.59 1.79
N THR A 36 -1.78 15.07 0.64
CA THR A 36 -2.64 14.24 -0.22
C THR A 36 -2.66 12.78 0.27
N ARG A 37 -3.75 12.05 0.06
CA ARG A 37 -3.84 10.61 0.41
C ARG A 37 -2.74 9.77 -0.25
N GLU A 38 -2.32 10.12 -1.47
CA GLU A 38 -1.23 9.46 -2.19
C GLU A 38 0.13 9.68 -1.50
N ALA A 39 0.39 10.89 -1.00
CA ALA A 39 1.60 11.19 -0.24
C ALA A 39 1.65 10.40 1.08
N VAL A 40 0.52 10.26 1.78
CA VAL A 40 0.44 9.43 2.99
C VAL A 40 0.68 7.95 2.66
N LEU A 41 0.06 7.45 1.60
CA LEU A 41 0.28 6.07 1.14
C LEU A 41 1.75 5.83 0.83
N LEU A 42 2.41 6.77 0.14
CA LEU A 42 3.83 6.66 -0.19
C LEU A 42 4.69 6.57 1.08
N VAL A 43 4.41 7.36 2.12
CA VAL A 43 5.12 7.27 3.40
C VAL A 43 5.01 5.86 4.01
N TYR A 44 3.83 5.24 3.95
CA TYR A 44 3.68 3.86 4.43
C TYR A 44 4.41 2.85 3.53
N LEU A 45 4.41 3.06 2.21
CA LEU A 45 5.16 2.24 1.27
C LEU A 45 6.67 2.29 1.53
N GLU A 46 7.24 3.48 1.74
CA GLU A 46 8.67 3.66 2.02
C GLU A 46 9.13 2.82 3.21
N LYS A 47 8.33 2.75 4.29
CA LYS A 47 8.62 1.86 5.43
C LYS A 47 8.78 0.39 5.02
N HIS A 48 7.99 -0.12 4.09
CA HIS A 48 8.12 -1.49 3.60
C HIS A 48 9.33 -1.64 2.67
N LEU A 49 9.59 -0.66 1.81
CA LEU A 49 10.75 -0.62 0.92
C LEU A 49 12.07 -0.58 1.71
N ASP A 50 12.16 0.19 2.78
CA ASP A 50 13.33 0.23 3.68
C ASP A 50 13.65 -1.16 4.26
N GLY A 51 12.62 -1.89 4.68
CA GLY A 51 12.75 -3.25 5.17
C GLY A 51 13.19 -4.22 4.07
N ILE A 52 12.66 -4.08 2.86
CA ILE A 52 13.06 -4.88 1.69
C ILE A 52 14.54 -4.59 1.33
N HIS A 53 14.93 -3.32 1.28
CA HIS A 53 16.30 -2.91 1.01
C HIS A 53 17.26 -3.48 2.05
N SER A 54 16.93 -3.34 3.34
CA SER A 54 17.70 -3.92 4.43
C SER A 54 17.88 -5.45 4.27
N TYR A 55 16.82 -6.16 3.85
CA TYR A 55 16.90 -7.58 3.56
C TYR A 55 17.82 -7.85 2.36
N VAL A 56 17.71 -7.13 1.25
CA VAL A 56 18.61 -7.31 0.10
C VAL A 56 20.08 -7.09 0.49
N GLN A 57 20.34 -6.15 1.40
CA GLN A 57 21.68 -5.85 1.94
C GLN A 57 22.22 -6.89 2.95
N GLY A 58 21.50 -7.97 3.22
CA GLY A 58 21.98 -9.06 4.09
C GLY A 58 21.41 -9.05 5.51
N HIS A 59 20.62 -8.05 5.90
CA HIS A 59 20.02 -8.02 7.23
C HIS A 59 18.81 -8.96 7.31
N ARG A 60 19.01 -10.14 7.89
CA ARG A 60 17.97 -11.19 8.00
C ARG A 60 17.13 -11.13 9.27
N SER A 61 17.62 -10.47 10.33
CA SER A 61 16.86 -10.29 11.58
C SER A 61 15.92 -9.09 11.45
N GLN A 62 14.66 -9.37 11.13
CA GLN A 62 13.61 -8.36 11.01
C GLN A 62 12.35 -8.83 11.76
N ARG A 63 11.65 -7.91 12.43
CA ARG A 63 10.38 -8.21 13.13
C ARG A 63 9.28 -8.68 12.19
N GLU A 64 9.20 -8.07 11.01
CA GLU A 64 8.27 -8.44 9.94
C GLU A 64 9.04 -9.21 8.85
N SER A 65 8.43 -10.25 8.27
CA SER A 65 9.06 -11.02 7.20
C SER A 65 9.21 -10.19 5.92
N VAL A 66 10.30 -10.36 5.18
CA VAL A 66 10.49 -9.67 3.88
C VAL A 66 9.36 -10.00 2.89
N LYS A 67 8.85 -11.23 2.92
CA LYS A 67 7.72 -11.64 2.05
C LYS A 67 6.45 -10.85 2.38
N GLY A 68 6.16 -10.66 3.66
CA GLY A 68 5.05 -9.81 4.11
C GLY A 68 5.22 -8.37 3.61
N ARG A 69 6.40 -7.79 3.77
CA ARG A 69 6.70 -6.43 3.26
C ARG A 69 6.54 -6.30 1.74
N ILE A 70 6.95 -7.31 0.98
CA ILE A 70 6.76 -7.34 -0.48
C ILE A 70 5.26 -7.38 -0.82
N ASN A 71 4.48 -8.20 -0.10
CA ASN A 71 3.03 -8.25 -0.31
C ASN A 71 2.38 -6.90 0.01
N ASP A 72 2.75 -6.25 1.11
CA ASP A 72 2.25 -4.93 1.48
C ASP A 72 2.60 -3.88 0.41
N ALA A 73 3.83 -3.90 -0.11
CA ALA A 73 4.25 -3.02 -1.19
C ALA A 73 3.40 -3.20 -2.46
N ILE A 74 3.09 -4.44 -2.84
CA ILE A 74 2.21 -4.74 -3.98
C ILE A 74 0.79 -4.19 -3.74
N VAL A 75 0.26 -4.38 -2.53
CA VAL A 75 -1.06 -3.85 -2.16
C VAL A 75 -1.07 -2.32 -2.23
N TYR A 76 -0.06 -1.65 -1.69
CA TYR A 76 0.02 -0.19 -1.71
C TYR A 76 0.18 0.36 -3.13
N LEU A 77 0.98 -0.27 -3.99
CA LEU A 77 1.07 0.11 -5.40
C LEU A 77 -0.28 -0.07 -6.14
N THR A 78 -1.04 -1.10 -5.79
CA THR A 78 -2.40 -1.31 -6.33
C THR A 78 -3.35 -0.21 -5.88
N LEU A 79 -3.32 0.17 -4.60
CA LEU A 79 -4.14 1.24 -4.05
C LEU A 79 -3.77 2.60 -4.66
N LEU A 80 -2.47 2.89 -4.81
CA LEU A 80 -1.99 4.11 -5.47
C LEU A 80 -2.50 4.21 -6.91
N ARG A 81 -2.46 3.09 -7.66
CA ARG A 81 -3.04 3.05 -8.99
C ARG A 81 -4.54 3.37 -8.97
N GLY A 82 -5.29 2.79 -8.04
CA GLY A 82 -6.72 3.09 -7.85
C GLY A 82 -7.00 4.56 -7.54
N MET A 83 -6.18 5.19 -6.68
CA MET A 83 -6.30 6.62 -6.38
C MET A 83 -6.07 7.51 -7.61
N ILE A 84 -5.11 7.13 -8.48
CA ILE A 84 -4.83 7.84 -9.74
C ILE A 84 -5.99 7.66 -10.73
N ASP A 85 -6.45 6.43 -10.94
CA ASP A 85 -7.55 6.14 -11.86
C ASP A 85 -8.85 6.89 -11.42
N GLU A 86 -9.16 6.98 -10.12
CA GLU A 86 -10.30 7.76 -9.60
C GLU A 86 -10.15 9.26 -9.90
N ARG A 87 -8.93 9.80 -9.81
CA ARG A 87 -8.65 11.21 -10.14
C ARG A 87 -8.84 11.50 -11.63
N GLU A 88 -8.40 10.58 -12.50
CA GLU A 88 -8.53 10.70 -13.95
C GLU A 88 -9.97 10.54 -14.44
N VAL A 89 -10.79 9.71 -13.79
CA VAL A 89 -12.22 9.57 -14.10
C VAL A 89 -13.04 10.77 -13.61
N GLY A 90 -12.59 11.43 -12.54
CA GLY A 90 -13.24 12.63 -11.99
C GLY A 90 -12.81 13.96 -12.62
N SER A 91 -11.95 13.97 -13.65
CA SER A 91 -11.45 15.17 -14.33
C SER A 91 -12.04 15.43 -15.71
#